data_AF-A0AAV8XPN1-F1
#
_entry.id   AF-A0AAV8XPN1-F1
#
_cell.length_a   1.000
_cell.length_b   1.000
_cell.length_c   1.000
_cell.angle_alpha   90.00
_cell.angle_beta   90.00
_cell.angle_gamma   90.00
#
_symmetry.space_group_name_H-M   'P 1'
#
loop_
_entity.id
_entity.type
_entity.pdbx_description
1 polymer ?
#
loop_
_entity_poly.entity_id
_entity_poly.type
_entity_poly.pdbx_seq_one_letter_code
_entity_poly.pdbx_strand_id
1 'polypeptide(L)'
;MDQKIHEELLFARTLTTDAKGESIFNVFKDYFMEKAIPSLNITSVASDGAPAMVGRYRGFVRHLKQDIPGVCENKMTRTSINCSFTLKYTKHLNRRRAISID
;
A
#
# COMPACT_ATOMS: atom_id res chain seq x y z
N MET A 1 12.34 23.04 12.95
CA MET A 1 10.96 22.52 12.87
C MET A 1 11.06 21.01 12.86
N ASP A 2 10.69 20.34 13.96
CA ASP A 2 10.73 18.89 14.02
C ASP A 2 9.64 18.29 13.13
N GLN A 3 10.04 17.70 12.01
CA GLN A 3 9.15 16.89 11.19
C GLN A 3 8.93 15.56 11.90
N LYS A 4 7.81 15.46 12.62
CA LYS A 4 7.41 14.23 13.29
C LYS A 4 6.89 13.22 12.26
N ILE A 5 7.54 12.07 12.17
CA ILE A 5 7.09 10.94 11.35
C ILE A 5 6.00 10.21 12.14
N HIS A 6 4.88 9.92 11.48
CA HIS A 6 3.77 9.15 12.05
C HIS A 6 3.59 7.87 11.23
N GLU A 7 3.60 6.73 11.91
CA GLU A 7 3.31 5.42 11.32
C GLU A 7 1.95 4.96 11.81
N GLU A 8 1.08 4.54 10.89
CA GLU A 8 -0.27 4.08 11.18
C GLU A 8 -0.64 2.92 10.26
N LEU A 9 -1.41 1.96 10.78
CA LEU A 9 -1.99 0.90 9.96
C LEU A 9 -3.17 1.46 9.18
N LEU A 10 -3.07 1.47 7.85
CA LEU A 10 -4.14 1.91 6.96
C LEU A 10 -5.32 0.93 6.95
N PHE A 11 -5.04 -0.34 6.65
CA PHE A 11 -6.05 -1.39 6.59
C PHE A 11 -5.45 -2.77 6.77
N ALA A 12 -6.30 -3.70 7.22
CA ALA A 12 -6.08 -5.13 7.14
C ALA A 12 -7.37 -5.74 6.57
N ARG A 13 -7.28 -6.34 5.37
CA ARG A 13 -8.42 -6.96 4.69
C ARG A 13 -8.09 -8.41 4.37
N THR A 14 -9.06 -9.29 4.56
CA THR A 14 -8.96 -10.69 4.15
C THR A 14 -9.17 -10.81 2.65
N LEU A 15 -8.30 -11.54 1.96
CA LEU A 15 -8.49 -11.92 0.56
C LEU A 15 -9.43 -13.13 0.51
N THR A 16 -10.54 -13.01 -0.22
CA THR A 16 -11.57 -14.05 -0.27
C THR A 16 -11.36 -15.09 -1.36
N THR A 17 -10.50 -14.80 -2.36
CA THR A 17 -10.36 -15.60 -3.57
C THR A 17 -8.97 -16.24 -3.68
N ASP A 18 -7.96 -15.45 -4.01
CA ASP A 18 -6.58 -15.90 -4.18
C ASP A 18 -5.57 -14.87 -3.67
N ALA A 19 -4.31 -15.28 -3.59
CA ALA A 19 -3.19 -14.42 -3.19
C ALA A 19 -2.41 -13.91 -4.42
N LYS A 20 -3.06 -13.63 -5.56
CA LYS A 20 -2.38 -13.06 -6.73
C LYS A 20 -2.16 -11.56 -6.55
N GLY A 21 -1.09 -11.03 -7.14
CA GLY A 21 -0.77 -9.61 -7.06
C GLY A 21 -1.87 -8.69 -7.57
N GLU A 22 -2.60 -9.11 -8.60
CA GLU A 22 -3.77 -8.40 -9.14
C GLU A 22 -4.93 -8.33 -8.13
N SER A 23 -5.27 -9.45 -7.49
CA SER A 23 -6.33 -9.51 -6.48
C SER A 23 -5.99 -8.62 -5.28
N ILE A 24 -4.74 -8.67 -4.81
CA ILE A 24 -4.22 -7.80 -3.74
C ILE A 24 -4.32 -6.33 -4.16
N PHE A 25 -3.95 -6.02 -5.42
CA PHE A 25 -4.01 -4.67 -5.96
C PHE A 25 -5.42 -4.11 -6.03
N ASN A 26 -6.40 -4.92 -6.45
CA ASN A 26 -7.80 -4.52 -6.49
C ASN A 26 -8.34 -4.20 -5.09
N VAL A 27 -8.07 -5.05 -4.09
CA VAL A 27 -8.47 -4.79 -2.69
C VAL A 27 -7.85 -3.49 -2.16
N PHE A 28 -6.58 -3.24 -2.49
CA PHE A 28 -5.89 -2.00 -2.17
C PHE A 28 -6.55 -0.78 -2.84
N LYS A 29 -6.85 -0.88 -4.15
CA LYS A 29 -7.46 0.20 -4.94
C LYS A 29 -8.87 0.53 -4.44
N ASP A 30 -9.65 -0.49 -4.14
CA ASP A 30 -11.00 -0.35 -3.58
C ASP A 30 -10.97 0.37 -2.23
N TYR A 31 -10.01 0.04 -1.35
CA TYR A 31 -9.83 0.74 -0.08
C TYR A 31 -9.50 2.24 -0.29
N PHE A 32 -8.56 2.55 -1.19
CA PHE A 32 -8.18 3.93 -1.49
C PHE A 32 -9.35 4.73 -2.06
N MET A 33 -10.14 4.11 -2.94
CA MET A 33 -11.36 4.71 -3.49
C MET A 33 -12.42 4.94 -2.42
N GLU A 34 -12.69 3.95 -1.57
CA GLU A 34 -13.68 4.03 -0.47
C GLU A 34 -13.33 5.15 0.51
N LYS A 35 -12.05 5.30 0.86
CA LYS A 35 -11.58 6.35 1.77
C LYS A 35 -11.30 7.69 1.07
N ALA A 36 -11.55 7.78 -0.24
CA ALA A 36 -11.23 8.93 -1.08
C ALA A 36 -9.77 9.42 -0.89
N ILE A 37 -8.84 8.48 -0.72
CA ILE A 37 -7.41 8.77 -0.59
C ILE A 37 -6.80 8.83 -1.99
N PRO A 38 -6.21 9.96 -2.40
CA PRO A 38 -5.53 10.05 -3.70
C PRO A 38 -4.35 9.08 -3.74
N SER A 39 -4.33 8.18 -4.73
CA SER A 39 -3.22 7.23 -4.94
C SER A 39 -1.88 7.95 -5.17
N LEU A 40 -1.90 9.13 -5.79
CA LEU A 40 -0.71 9.95 -6.06
C LEU A 40 0.06 10.37 -4.79
N ASN A 41 -0.57 10.29 -3.61
CA ASN A 41 0.10 10.57 -2.34
C ASN A 41 1.10 9.49 -1.92
N ILE A 42 1.12 8.34 -2.60
CA ILE A 42 2.01 7.24 -2.30
C ILE A 42 3.39 7.53 -2.87
N THR A 43 4.38 7.54 -2.00
CA THR A 43 5.78 7.82 -2.38
C THR A 43 6.60 6.55 -2.46
N SER A 44 6.34 5.57 -1.59
CA SER A 44 7.05 4.30 -1.63
C SER A 44 6.25 3.13 -1.07
N VAL A 45 6.62 1.95 -1.53
CA VAL A 45 6.06 0.67 -1.12
C VAL A 45 7.17 -0.26 -0.62
N ALA A 46 6.91 -0.95 0.49
CA ALA A 46 7.71 -2.07 0.97
C ALA A 46 6.83 -3.32 1.04
N SER A 47 7.35 -4.44 0.54
CA SER A 47 6.68 -5.75 0.56
C SER A 47 7.66 -6.83 0.99
N ASP A 48 7.11 -7.97 1.40
CA ASP A 48 7.84 -9.15 1.89
C ASP A 48 8.60 -9.93 0.81
N GLY A 49 8.54 -9.48 -0.45
CA GLY A 49 9.25 -10.12 -1.56
C GLY A 49 8.58 -11.37 -2.11
N ALA A 50 7.37 -11.71 -1.68
CA ALA A 50 6.64 -12.84 -2.25
C ALA A 50 6.40 -12.64 -3.77
N PRO A 51 6.37 -13.70 -4.60
CA PRO A 51 6.12 -13.58 -6.04
C PRO A 51 4.83 -12.82 -6.38
N ALA A 52 3.80 -12.94 -5.53
CA ALA A 52 2.57 -12.18 -5.66
C ALA A 52 2.75 -10.67 -5.46
N MET A 53 3.76 -10.24 -4.70
CA MET A 53 4.02 -8.83 -4.42
C MET A 53 4.99 -8.23 -5.44
N VAL A 54 6.12 -8.89 -5.70
CA VAL A 54 7.24 -8.35 -6.51
C VAL A 54 7.37 -8.98 -7.90
N GLY A 55 6.48 -9.91 -8.27
CA GLY A 55 6.55 -10.62 -9.53
C GLY A 55 6.59 -9.67 -10.73
N ARG A 56 7.59 -9.86 -11.61
CA ARG A 56 7.86 -8.97 -12.78
C ARG A 56 6.64 -8.75 -13.67
N TYR A 57 5.81 -9.77 -13.86
CA TYR A 57 4.69 -9.74 -14.81
C TYR A 57 3.31 -9.66 -14.16
N ARG A 58 3.17 -10.08 -12.89
CA ARG A 58 1.86 -10.23 -12.22
C ARG A 58 1.90 -9.86 -10.73
N GLY A 59 2.96 -9.20 -10.29
CA GLY A 59 3.13 -8.78 -8.91
C GLY A 59 2.32 -7.51 -8.59
N PHE A 60 1.89 -7.37 -7.35
CA PHE A 60 1.23 -6.17 -6.84
C PHE A 60 2.00 -4.88 -7.21
N VAL A 61 3.32 -4.86 -6.98
CA VAL A 61 4.15 -3.66 -7.23
C VAL A 61 4.17 -3.27 -8.70
N ARG A 62 4.06 -4.24 -9.63
CA ARG A 62 3.90 -3.94 -11.06
C ARG A 62 2.60 -3.19 -11.31
N HIS A 63 1.48 -3.67 -10.79
CA HIS A 63 0.18 -3.00 -10.94
C HIS A 63 0.20 -1.61 -10.29
N LEU A 64 0.81 -1.50 -9.11
CA LEU A 64 0.98 -0.21 -8.45
C LEU A 64 1.79 0.79 -9.28
N LYS A 65 2.89 0.34 -9.92
CA LYS A 65 3.72 1.19 -10.81
C LYS A 65 3.00 1.57 -12.10
N GLN A 66 2.01 0.79 -12.55
CA GLN A 66 1.18 1.17 -13.71
C GLN A 66 0.24 2.32 -13.36
N ASP A 67 -0.36 2.30 -12.17
CA ASP A 67 -1.25 3.38 -11.70
C ASP A 67 -0.46 4.57 -11.13
N ILE A 68 0.75 4.35 -10.60
CA ILE A 68 1.59 5.35 -9.95
C ILE A 68 3.05 5.20 -10.44
N PRO A 69 3.40 5.71 -11.64
CA PRO A 69 4.72 5.51 -12.24
C PRO A 69 5.91 6.00 -11.38
N GLY A 70 5.68 6.98 -10.50
CA GLY A 70 6.70 7.56 -9.63
C GLY A 70 6.94 6.83 -8.30
N VAL A 71 6.26 5.71 -8.02
CA VAL A 71 6.40 5.02 -6.73
C VAL A 71 7.74 4.31 -6.60
N CYS A 72 8.44 4.57 -5.49
CA CYS A 72 9.69 3.89 -5.16
C CYS A 72 9.40 2.53 -4.51
N GLU A 73 10.10 1.49 -4.93
CA GLU A 73 10.03 0.16 -4.31
C GLU A 73 11.23 -0.03 -3.37
N ASN A 74 10.93 -0.15 -2.08
CA ASN A 74 11.95 -0.41 -1.06
C ASN A 74 12.09 -1.92 -0.86
N LYS A 75 13.27 -2.45 -1.15
CA LYS A 75 13.59 -3.86 -0.91
C LYS A 75 13.83 -4.08 0.58
N MET A 76 12.95 -4.84 1.23
CA MET A 76 13.14 -5.23 2.63
C MET A 76 14.17 -6.37 2.70
N THR A 77 15.25 -6.18 3.45
CA THR A 77 16.39 -7.12 3.53
C THR A 77 16.24 -8.21 4.60
N ARG A 78 15.14 -8.21 5.38
CA ARG A 78 14.86 -9.23 6.40
C ARG A 78 13.48 -9.84 6.17
N THR A 79 13.49 -11.09 5.71
CA THR A 79 12.32 -11.93 5.43
C THR A 79 11.60 -12.23 6.74
N SER A 80 10.50 -11.53 7.00
CA SER A 80 9.60 -11.86 8.11
C SER A 80 8.44 -12.65 7.50
N ILE A 81 8.11 -13.81 8.08
CA ILE A 81 7.20 -14.84 7.55
C ILE A 81 5.72 -14.39 7.52
N ASN A 82 5.43 -13.13 7.88
CA ASN A 82 4.07 -12.59 7.91
C ASN A 82 3.91 -11.53 6.81
N CYS A 83 2.90 -11.77 5.96
CA CYS A 83 2.46 -10.97 4.82
C CYS A 83 2.06 -9.54 5.27
N SER A 84 3.07 -8.71 5.52
CA SER A 84 2.90 -7.36 6.05
C SER A 84 3.23 -6.37 4.95
N PHE A 85 2.18 -5.68 4.48
CA PHE A 85 2.28 -4.61 3.49
C PHE A 85 2.57 -3.30 4.22
N THR A 86 3.67 -2.62 3.88
CA THR A 86 3.95 -1.28 4.43
C THR A 86 3.97 -0.25 3.31
N LEU A 87 3.06 0.71 3.41
CA LEU A 87 2.93 1.81 2.46
C LEU A 87 3.35 3.11 3.13
N LYS A 88 4.28 3.84 2.52
CA LYS A 88 4.56 5.22 2.92
C LYS A 88 3.80 6.16 2.00
N TYR A 89 2.97 7.00 2.59
CA TYR A 89 2.16 7.97 1.87
C TYR A 89 2.19 9.32 2.57
N THR A 90 2.12 10.39 1.78
CA THR A 90 2.04 11.75 2.28
C THR A 90 0.58 12.07 2.57
N LYS A 91 0.22 12.22 3.85
CA LYS A 91 -1.09 12.77 4.23
C LYS A 91 -1.15 14.26 3.87
N HIS A 92 -1.59 14.61 2.67
CA HIS A 92 -2.21 15.93 2.46
C HIS A 92 -3.60 15.90 3.08
N LEU A 93 -3.65 15.94 4.42
CA LEU A 93 -4.89 15.92 5.17
C LEU A 93 -5.60 17.26 4.92
N ASN A 94 -6.58 17.28 4.03
CA ASN A 94 -7.62 18.30 4.08
C ASN A 94 -8.28 18.14 5.46
N ARG A 95 -8.12 19.12 6.36
CA ARG A 95 -8.46 19.11 7.80
C ARG A 95 -9.93 18.84 8.16
N ARG A 96 -10.75 18.28 7.27
CA ARG A 96 -12.18 18.01 7.50
C ARG A 96 -12.44 16.53 7.31
N ARG A 97 -12.80 15.85 8.42
CA ARG A 97 -13.11 14.41 8.57
C ARG A 97 -11.91 13.55 8.97
N ALA A 98 -11.46 13.76 10.21
CA ALA A 98 -11.09 12.61 11.04
C ALA A 98 -12.36 11.78 11.23
N ILE A 99 -12.39 10.58 10.63
CA ILE A 99 -13.44 9.60 10.90
C ILE A 99 -12.80 8.63 11.90
N SER A 100 -13.37 8.52 13.09
CA SER A 100 -13.00 7.49 14.06
C SER A 100 -13.20 6.12 13.42
N ILE A 101 -12.26 5.23 13.68
CA ILE A 101 -12.40 3.81 13.38
C ILE A 101 -12.94 3.20 14.68
N ASP A 102 -14.21 2.80 14.66
CA ASP A 102 -14.77 1.84 15.63
C ASP A 102 -14.40 0.41 15.19
#